data_AF-A0A962F4Q4-F1
#
_entry.id   AF-A0A962F4Q4-F1
#
_cell.length_a   1.000
_cell.length_b   1.000
_cell.length_c   1.000
_cell.angle_alpha   90.00
_cell.angle_beta   90.00
_cell.angle_gamma   90.00
#
_symmetry.space_group_name_H-M   'P 1'
#
loop_
_entity.id
_entity.type
_entity.pdbx_description
1 polymer ?
#
loop_
_entity_poly.entity_id
_entity_poly.type
_entity_poly.pdbx_seq_one_letter_code
_entity_poly.pdbx_strand_id
1 'polypeptide(L)'
;MAGETADSLPVHDERLVALTTLLLLEQEARHKKDVSSLAFLMVNETHRLFPYRQCSFWETDAPGHVKIKTVSGLSVIDPDAPYLVWLERLIEKELKQEKGRADDNMAALKTYTPQDFNEETQKDLKEWGVRHAALLSMSTTRAGYKCGLWLDRDTPFQEREQHLLSQIADSYAHALDRLLRQHDNWKRQLLSYLSLSRVHKIFALLVLAVLLFPVRLSVVAPAEIIARDPFIVSSPVQGVIADVNVQPNDTVKEGDPLIRMEDTVLRNQVTLAAKAMEIAQTAYTKASREAFSDPKIKAQLAMLQAEIESKKLEHDYALELLSLLTVPAPRSGIIVFTDSNSLRGLPVQPGERIMSLVDPKDTEVLIRIPAESVILLEPDIPAKLFLNISPLRRLEAEIKTVSYEATPDPDGLLTYKVRAVFPEGVPRPSIGLKGTARLYGGYTLFGYQMLRRPLATLRRTTGL
;
A
#
# COMPACT_ATOMS: atom_id res chain seq x y z
N MET A 1 64.50 -37.05 -64.27
CA MET A 1 64.29 -38.49 -64.06
C MET A 1 64.48 -38.73 -62.57
N ALA A 2 63.41 -38.65 -61.80
CA ALA A 2 62.50 -39.75 -61.47
C ALA A 2 62.96 -40.44 -60.17
N GLY A 3 62.13 -40.29 -59.12
CA GLY A 3 62.30 -41.02 -57.86
C GLY A 3 61.92 -40.20 -56.63
N GLU A 4 60.68 -39.73 -56.53
CA GLU A 4 60.13 -39.18 -55.29
C GLU A 4 59.27 -40.29 -54.66
N THR A 5 59.88 -41.06 -53.74
CA THR A 5 59.18 -42.02 -52.89
C THR A 5 58.97 -41.38 -51.53
N ALA A 6 57.69 -41.19 -51.20
CA ALA A 6 57.20 -40.80 -49.89
C ALA A 6 57.66 -41.79 -48.82
N ASP A 7 58.29 -41.29 -47.76
CA ASP A 7 58.72 -42.08 -46.60
C ASP A 7 57.88 -41.71 -45.37
N SER A 8 57.44 -42.75 -44.69
CA SER A 8 56.39 -42.79 -43.66
C SER A 8 56.84 -42.23 -42.30
N LEU A 9 55.99 -41.41 -41.67
CA LEU A 9 56.13 -41.00 -40.26
C LEU A 9 56.04 -42.23 -39.32
N PRO A 10 56.85 -42.31 -38.24
CA PRO A 10 56.88 -43.47 -37.36
C PRO A 10 55.64 -43.54 -36.43
N VAL A 11 54.99 -44.71 -36.43
CA VAL A 11 53.74 -45.09 -35.72
C VAL A 11 53.73 -44.80 -34.19
N HIS A 12 54.87 -44.49 -33.57
CA HIS A 12 54.95 -44.15 -32.14
C HIS A 12 54.48 -42.73 -31.80
N ASP A 13 54.55 -41.80 -32.75
CA ASP A 13 54.19 -40.40 -32.51
C ASP A 13 52.66 -40.20 -32.48
N GLU A 14 51.92 -40.87 -33.39
CA GLU A 14 50.45 -40.78 -33.47
C GLU A 14 49.74 -41.27 -32.19
N ARG A 15 50.30 -42.30 -31.52
CA ARG A 15 49.72 -42.83 -30.28
C ARG A 15 49.86 -41.85 -29.12
N LEU A 16 51.00 -41.16 -29.03
CA LEU A 16 51.23 -40.12 -28.02
C LEU A 16 50.36 -38.90 -28.29
N VAL A 17 50.17 -38.53 -29.56
CA VAL A 17 49.26 -37.45 -29.95
C VAL A 17 47.81 -37.76 -29.58
N ALA A 18 47.32 -38.98 -29.85
CA ALA A 18 45.96 -39.39 -29.49
C ALA A 18 45.74 -39.38 -27.96
N LEU A 19 46.70 -39.90 -27.19
CA LEU A 19 46.62 -39.90 -25.72
C LEU A 19 46.69 -38.47 -25.14
N THR A 20 47.55 -37.62 -25.69
CA THR A 20 47.67 -36.22 -25.25
C THR A 20 46.38 -35.44 -25.56
N THR A 21 45.79 -35.69 -26.73
CA THR A 21 44.50 -35.10 -27.12
C THR A 21 43.38 -35.57 -26.20
N LEU A 22 43.37 -36.85 -25.82
CA LEU A 22 42.40 -37.39 -24.87
C LEU A 22 42.47 -36.66 -23.52
N LEU A 23 43.68 -36.55 -22.95
CA LEU A 23 43.90 -35.85 -21.68
C LEU A 23 43.50 -34.37 -21.74
N LEU A 24 43.77 -33.69 -22.87
CA LEU A 24 43.38 -32.30 -23.07
C LEU A 24 41.85 -32.15 -23.09
N LEU A 25 41.14 -33.02 -23.84
CA LEU A 25 39.68 -32.98 -23.89
C LEU A 25 39.03 -33.29 -22.53
N GLU A 26 39.59 -34.23 -21.77
CA GLU A 26 39.14 -34.50 -20.41
C GLU A 26 39.32 -33.27 -19.51
N GLN A 27 40.47 -32.60 -19.60
CA GLN A 27 40.71 -31.37 -18.84
C GLN A 27 39.72 -30.28 -19.23
N GLU A 28 39.52 -30.02 -20.53
CA GLU A 28 38.60 -28.98 -21.00
C GLU A 28 37.15 -29.28 -20.60
N ALA A 29 36.72 -30.54 -20.68
CA ALA A 29 35.39 -30.98 -20.25
C ALA A 29 35.14 -30.70 -18.76
N ARG A 30 36.12 -30.99 -17.89
CA ARG A 30 36.01 -30.72 -16.43
C ARG A 30 35.89 -29.23 -16.08
N HIS A 31 36.35 -28.32 -16.96
CA HIS A 31 36.33 -26.88 -16.74
C HIS A 31 35.08 -26.17 -17.29
N LYS A 32 34.19 -26.89 -18.00
CA LYS A 32 32.93 -26.30 -18.47
C LYS A 32 31.99 -25.99 -17.30
N LYS A 33 31.25 -24.89 -17.41
CA LYS A 33 30.40 -24.34 -16.34
C LYS A 33 28.92 -24.70 -16.47
N ASP A 34 28.51 -25.15 -17.63
CA ASP A 34 27.13 -25.42 -17.98
C ASP A 34 27.03 -26.58 -18.99
N VAL A 35 25.88 -27.23 -19.01
CA VAL A 35 25.63 -28.43 -19.81
C VAL A 35 25.73 -28.14 -21.31
N SER A 36 25.24 -26.98 -21.77
CA SER A 36 25.28 -26.61 -23.18
C SER A 36 26.71 -26.39 -23.68
N SER A 37 27.56 -25.72 -22.89
CA SER A 37 28.99 -25.54 -23.21
C SER A 37 29.76 -26.85 -23.22
N LEU A 38 29.39 -27.82 -22.37
CA LEU A 38 29.95 -29.17 -22.40
C LEU A 38 29.48 -29.93 -23.63
N ALA A 39 28.18 -29.91 -23.95
CA ALA A 39 27.61 -30.52 -25.15
C ALA A 39 28.28 -30.01 -26.43
N PHE A 40 28.50 -28.70 -26.53
CA PHE A 40 29.20 -28.09 -27.66
C PHE A 40 30.65 -28.59 -27.79
N LEU A 41 31.37 -28.75 -26.68
CA LEU A 41 32.72 -29.34 -26.70
C LEU A 41 32.67 -30.79 -27.15
N MET A 42 31.75 -31.58 -26.60
CA MET A 42 31.62 -33.01 -26.92
C MET A 42 31.37 -33.26 -28.41
N VAL A 43 30.51 -32.47 -29.05
CA VAL A 43 30.15 -32.67 -30.47
C VAL A 43 31.12 -32.04 -31.47
N ASN A 44 32.02 -31.16 -31.05
CA ASN A 44 32.95 -30.49 -31.97
C ASN A 44 34.40 -30.92 -31.75
N GLU A 45 34.83 -31.03 -30.50
CA GLU A 45 36.25 -31.24 -30.17
C GLU A 45 36.64 -32.71 -30.12
N THR A 46 35.65 -33.61 -29.99
CA THR A 46 35.87 -35.06 -30.13
C THR A 46 36.42 -35.42 -31.52
N HIS A 47 36.22 -34.57 -32.53
CA HIS A 47 36.78 -34.75 -33.88
C HIS A 47 38.32 -34.77 -33.87
N ARG A 48 38.95 -34.14 -32.86
CA ARG A 48 40.41 -34.14 -32.70
C ARG A 48 40.97 -35.53 -32.35
N LEU A 49 40.15 -36.39 -31.73
CA LEU A 49 40.56 -37.75 -31.37
C LEU A 49 40.41 -38.74 -32.51
N PHE A 50 39.32 -38.63 -33.27
CA PHE A 50 39.08 -39.43 -34.47
C PHE A 50 38.10 -38.67 -35.37
N PRO A 51 38.31 -38.73 -36.70
CA PRO A 51 37.45 -38.03 -37.64
C PRO A 51 36.07 -38.70 -37.68
N TYR A 52 35.03 -37.87 -37.73
CA TYR A 52 33.64 -38.27 -37.98
C TYR A 52 33.02 -37.30 -38.97
N ARG A 53 31.96 -37.75 -39.66
CA ARG A 53 31.19 -36.91 -40.58
C ARG A 53 30.26 -35.98 -39.81
N GLN A 54 29.54 -36.52 -38.83
CA GLN A 54 28.66 -35.76 -37.97
C GLN A 54 28.60 -36.38 -36.57
N CYS A 55 28.46 -35.52 -35.56
CA CYS A 55 28.28 -35.90 -34.17
C CYS A 55 27.11 -35.13 -33.54
N SER A 56 26.19 -35.84 -32.90
CA SER A 56 24.98 -35.26 -32.31
C SER A 56 24.87 -35.65 -30.83
N PHE A 57 24.70 -34.66 -29.96
CA PHE A 57 24.45 -34.86 -28.53
C PHE A 57 22.96 -34.96 -28.27
N TRP A 58 22.57 -36.06 -27.63
CA TRP A 58 21.19 -36.37 -27.28
C TRP A 58 21.00 -36.49 -25.77
N GLU A 59 19.80 -36.16 -25.30
CA GLU A 59 19.37 -36.32 -23.91
C GLU A 59 17.93 -36.85 -23.84
N THR A 60 17.57 -37.50 -22.73
CA THR A 60 16.20 -37.99 -22.49
C THR A 60 15.43 -37.07 -21.56
N ASP A 61 14.21 -36.67 -21.96
CA ASP A 61 13.28 -35.93 -21.10
C ASP A 61 12.55 -36.87 -20.09
N ALA A 62 11.80 -36.29 -19.15
CA ALA A 62 11.04 -37.00 -18.09
C ALA A 62 10.04 -38.11 -18.53
N PRO A 63 9.59 -38.21 -19.80
CA PRO A 63 8.88 -39.40 -20.32
C PRO A 63 9.77 -40.42 -21.05
N GLY A 64 11.09 -40.21 -21.11
CA GLY A 64 12.05 -41.08 -21.80
C GLY A 64 12.20 -40.83 -23.30
N HIS A 65 11.62 -39.74 -23.83
CA HIS A 65 11.81 -39.32 -25.22
C HIS A 65 13.20 -38.72 -25.42
N VAL A 66 13.83 -39.10 -26.53
CA VAL A 66 15.15 -38.60 -26.93
C VAL A 66 14.99 -37.26 -27.63
N LYS A 67 15.82 -36.29 -27.26
CA LYS A 67 15.95 -35.01 -27.95
C LYS A 67 17.40 -34.72 -28.27
N ILE A 68 17.65 -34.25 -29.48
CA ILE A 68 18.98 -33.77 -29.89
C ILE A 68 19.10 -32.30 -29.46
N LYS A 69 20.17 -31.98 -28.72
CA LYS A 69 20.41 -30.61 -28.22
C LYS A 69 21.51 -29.88 -28.95
N THR A 70 22.49 -30.60 -29.49
CA THR A 70 23.63 -29.99 -30.15
C THR A 70 24.14 -30.93 -31.24
N VAL A 71 24.55 -30.35 -32.36
CA VAL A 71 25.09 -31.06 -33.52
C VAL A 71 26.41 -30.42 -33.91
N SER A 72 27.38 -31.23 -34.32
CA SER A 72 28.69 -30.80 -34.76
C SER A 72 28.59 -29.77 -35.89
N GLY A 73 29.32 -28.66 -35.78
CA GLY A 73 29.36 -27.61 -36.80
C GLY A 73 28.16 -26.66 -36.85
N LEU A 74 27.15 -26.85 -36.00
CA LEU A 74 25.97 -25.98 -35.93
C LEU A 74 25.91 -25.24 -34.58
N SER A 75 25.74 -23.92 -34.63
CA SER A 75 25.56 -23.08 -33.44
C SER A 75 24.09 -23.02 -32.98
N VAL A 76 23.15 -23.19 -33.91
CA VAL A 76 21.71 -23.26 -33.68
C VAL A 76 21.16 -24.41 -34.51
N ILE A 77 20.34 -25.26 -33.89
CA ILE A 77 19.66 -26.38 -34.56
C ILE A 77 18.20 -26.03 -34.81
N ASP A 78 17.66 -26.51 -35.93
CA ASP A 78 16.22 -26.51 -36.20
C ASP A 78 15.63 -27.84 -35.72
N PRO A 79 14.82 -27.86 -34.64
CA PRO A 79 14.26 -29.10 -34.10
C PRO A 79 13.37 -29.88 -35.08
N ASP A 80 12.80 -29.20 -36.07
CA ASP A 80 11.90 -29.81 -37.05
C ASP A 80 12.64 -30.33 -38.30
N ALA A 81 13.97 -30.28 -38.32
CA ALA A 81 14.78 -30.81 -39.41
C ALA A 81 14.51 -32.31 -39.60
N PRO A 82 14.14 -32.79 -40.81
CA PRO A 82 13.76 -34.18 -41.05
C PRO A 82 14.81 -35.21 -40.60
N TYR A 83 16.09 -34.89 -40.74
CA TYR A 83 17.20 -35.73 -40.26
C TYR A 83 17.21 -35.87 -38.72
N LEU A 84 16.96 -34.79 -37.97
CA LEU A 84 16.99 -34.82 -36.51
C LEU A 84 15.79 -35.58 -35.96
N VAL A 85 14.59 -35.35 -36.51
CA VAL A 85 13.38 -36.10 -36.12
C VAL A 85 13.54 -37.60 -36.39
N TRP A 86 14.16 -37.95 -37.52
CA TRP A 86 14.50 -39.34 -37.84
C TRP A 86 15.52 -39.91 -36.84
N LEU A 87 16.60 -39.19 -36.57
CA LEU A 87 17.68 -39.63 -35.69
C LEU A 87 17.20 -39.80 -34.23
N GLU A 88 16.35 -38.91 -33.74
CA GLU A 88 15.72 -39.03 -32.42
C GLU A 88 14.91 -40.33 -32.30
N ARG A 89 14.10 -40.66 -33.31
CA ARG A 89 13.33 -41.92 -33.34
C ARG A 89 14.22 -43.15 -33.41
N LEU A 90 15.31 -43.08 -34.19
CA LEU A 90 16.28 -44.17 -34.30
C LEU A 90 16.95 -44.45 -32.95
N ILE A 91 17.47 -43.40 -32.30
CA ILE A 91 18.12 -43.52 -30.98
C ILE A 91 17.13 -44.00 -29.93
N GLU A 92 15.89 -43.49 -29.92
CA GLU A 92 14.86 -43.93 -28.97
C GLU A 92 14.53 -45.43 -29.13
N LYS A 93 14.50 -45.95 -30.37
CA LYS A 93 14.28 -47.37 -30.65
C LYS A 93 15.44 -48.23 -30.14
N GLU A 94 16.68 -47.82 -30.37
CA GLU A 94 17.87 -48.56 -29.90
C GLU A 94 17.99 -48.55 -28.37
N LEU A 95 17.74 -47.41 -27.72
CA LEU A 95 17.78 -47.31 -26.25
C LEU A 95 16.70 -48.17 -25.56
N LYS A 96 15.56 -48.41 -26.22
CA LYS A 96 14.51 -49.32 -25.72
C LYS A 96 14.94 -50.79 -25.80
N GLN A 97 15.75 -51.15 -26.80
CA GLN A 97 16.30 -52.51 -26.95
C GLN A 97 17.45 -52.78 -25.97
N GLU A 98 18.16 -51.75 -25.50
CA GLU A 98 19.26 -51.85 -24.52
C GLU A 98 18.81 -52.04 -23.05
N LYS A 99 17.51 -52.26 -22.78
CA LYS A 99 17.00 -52.57 -21.43
C LYS A 99 17.56 -53.92 -20.93
N GLY A 100 18.76 -53.92 -20.34
CA GLY A 100 19.30 -55.12 -19.69
C GLY A 100 20.81 -55.18 -19.43
N ARG A 101 21.64 -54.23 -19.88
CA ARG A 101 23.07 -54.21 -19.53
C ARG A 101 23.31 -53.30 -18.32
N ALA A 102 23.55 -53.91 -17.17
CA ALA A 102 24.22 -53.24 -16.06
C ALA A 102 25.71 -53.46 -16.24
N ASP A 103 26.36 -52.62 -17.03
CA ASP A 103 27.81 -52.48 -16.96
C ASP A 103 28.13 -51.54 -15.81
N ASP A 104 29.18 -51.86 -15.04
CA ASP A 104 29.67 -51.04 -13.91
C ASP A 104 30.20 -49.66 -14.36
N ASN A 105 30.28 -49.40 -15.67
CA ASN A 105 30.80 -48.18 -16.27
C ASN A 105 29.71 -47.11 -16.46
N MET A 106 30.10 -45.82 -16.43
CA MET A 106 29.15 -44.72 -16.61
C MET A 106 28.72 -44.54 -18.07
N ALA A 107 29.49 -45.06 -19.02
CA ALA A 107 29.20 -45.04 -20.45
C ALA A 107 29.22 -46.43 -21.10
N ALA A 108 28.39 -46.61 -22.13
CA ALA A 108 28.36 -47.77 -23.00
C ALA A 108 28.44 -47.35 -24.47
N LEU A 109 29.18 -48.12 -25.27
CA LEU A 109 29.37 -47.88 -26.70
C LEU A 109 28.79 -49.04 -27.51
N LYS A 110 27.96 -48.73 -28.51
CA LYS A 110 27.47 -49.68 -29.49
C LYS A 110 27.73 -49.15 -30.89
N THR A 111 28.47 -49.91 -31.70
CA THR A 111 28.73 -49.59 -33.10
C THR A 111 27.76 -50.31 -34.01
N TYR A 112 27.34 -49.65 -35.08
CA TYR A 112 26.41 -50.17 -36.06
C TYR A 112 26.98 -50.10 -37.47
N THR A 113 26.63 -51.11 -38.23
CA THR A 113 26.69 -51.17 -39.69
C THR A 113 25.27 -51.18 -40.26
N PRO A 114 25.08 -50.88 -41.55
CA PRO A 114 23.73 -50.82 -42.12
C PRO A 114 22.99 -52.16 -42.00
N GLN A 115 23.74 -53.28 -41.97
CA GLN A 115 23.19 -54.63 -41.84
C GLN A 115 22.55 -54.92 -40.47
N ASP A 116 22.85 -54.11 -39.44
CA ASP A 116 22.33 -54.29 -38.08
C ASP A 116 20.89 -53.78 -37.91
N PHE A 117 20.34 -53.08 -38.90
CA PHE A 117 19.01 -52.48 -38.86
C PHE A 117 18.00 -53.18 -39.77
N ASN A 118 16.70 -52.96 -39.54
CA ASN A 118 15.62 -53.46 -40.40
C ASN A 118 15.60 -52.76 -41.78
N GLU A 119 15.00 -53.40 -42.79
CA GLU A 119 15.02 -52.94 -44.19
C GLU A 119 14.52 -51.50 -44.41
N GLU A 120 13.57 -51.03 -43.59
CA GLU A 120 13.07 -49.64 -43.62
C GLU A 120 14.17 -48.66 -43.17
N THR A 121 14.75 -48.89 -41.99
CA THR A 121 15.82 -48.05 -41.45
C THR A 121 17.10 -48.14 -42.30
N GLN A 122 17.37 -49.26 -42.96
CA GLN A 122 18.45 -49.39 -43.94
C GLN A 122 18.31 -48.44 -45.13
N LYS A 123 17.09 -48.22 -45.62
CA LYS A 123 16.81 -47.26 -46.70
C LYS A 123 17.06 -45.83 -46.21
N ASP A 124 16.56 -45.50 -45.01
CA ASP A 124 16.77 -44.18 -44.42
C ASP A 124 18.26 -43.89 -44.14
N LEU A 125 18.99 -44.87 -43.60
CA LEU A 125 20.45 -44.76 -43.38
C LEU A 125 21.19 -44.45 -44.68
N LYS A 126 20.76 -45.06 -45.79
CA LYS A 126 21.33 -44.82 -47.12
C LYS A 126 20.96 -43.43 -47.66
N GLU A 127 19.74 -42.98 -47.43
CA GLU A 127 19.27 -41.63 -47.81
C GLU A 127 20.06 -40.53 -47.11
N TRP A 128 20.31 -40.68 -45.81
CA TRP A 128 21.09 -39.73 -45.00
C TRP A 128 22.60 -39.91 -45.12
N GLY A 129 23.06 -40.96 -45.81
CA GLY A 129 24.48 -41.23 -46.06
C GLY A 129 25.25 -41.80 -44.87
N VAL A 130 24.57 -42.40 -43.91
CA VAL A 130 25.18 -43.02 -42.72
C VAL A 130 25.67 -44.43 -43.08
N ARG A 131 26.99 -44.62 -43.10
CA ARG A 131 27.62 -45.92 -43.44
C ARG A 131 28.06 -46.71 -42.22
N HIS A 132 28.69 -46.04 -41.26
CA HIS A 132 29.04 -46.61 -39.97
C HIS A 132 28.62 -45.63 -38.88
N ALA A 133 27.98 -46.14 -37.83
CA ALA A 133 27.53 -45.32 -36.73
C ALA A 133 28.01 -45.86 -35.38
N ALA A 134 28.14 -44.98 -34.41
CA ALA A 134 28.43 -45.29 -33.03
C ALA A 134 27.43 -44.55 -32.14
N LEU A 135 26.69 -45.31 -31.32
CA LEU A 135 25.85 -44.78 -30.25
C LEU A 135 26.63 -44.92 -28.95
N LEU A 136 26.98 -43.79 -28.37
CA LEU A 136 27.45 -43.69 -27.01
C LEU A 136 26.27 -43.35 -26.11
N SER A 137 26.00 -44.19 -25.11
CA SER A 137 25.04 -43.91 -24.05
C SER A 137 25.79 -43.66 -22.75
N MET A 138 25.50 -42.53 -22.11
CA MET A 138 26.07 -42.08 -20.86
C MET A 138 24.97 -42.03 -19.80
N SER A 139 25.28 -42.57 -18.63
CA SER A 139 24.41 -42.58 -17.47
C SER A 139 24.92 -41.58 -16.43
N THR A 140 23.98 -40.93 -15.75
CA THR A 140 24.27 -40.00 -14.66
C THR A 140 23.59 -40.48 -13.39
N THR A 141 24.01 -39.96 -12.24
CA THR A 141 23.41 -40.32 -10.94
C THR A 141 22.01 -39.73 -10.73
N ARG A 142 21.54 -38.89 -11.65
CA ARG A 142 20.18 -38.40 -11.69
C ARG A 142 19.25 -39.49 -12.23
N ALA A 143 18.39 -40.01 -11.36
CA ALA A 143 17.44 -41.06 -11.70
C ALA A 143 16.61 -40.70 -12.95
N GLY A 144 16.69 -41.56 -13.98
CA GLY A 144 15.93 -41.41 -15.23
C GLY A 144 16.55 -40.49 -16.29
N TYR A 145 17.69 -39.84 -16.02
CA TYR A 145 18.39 -39.01 -17.00
C TYR A 145 19.47 -39.81 -17.74
N LYS A 146 19.24 -40.06 -19.03
CA LYS A 146 20.22 -40.63 -19.97
C LYS A 146 20.57 -39.61 -21.04
N CYS A 147 21.81 -39.63 -21.47
CA CYS A 147 22.29 -38.76 -22.54
C CYS A 147 23.40 -39.46 -23.30
N GLY A 148 23.87 -38.89 -24.40
CA GLY A 148 24.90 -39.57 -25.18
C GLY A 148 25.29 -38.84 -26.44
N LEU A 149 26.14 -39.50 -27.22
CA LEU A 149 26.58 -39.01 -28.53
C LEU A 149 26.19 -40.03 -29.60
N TRP A 150 25.73 -39.53 -30.73
CA TRP A 150 25.63 -40.27 -31.97
C TRP A 150 26.72 -39.80 -32.92
N LEU A 151 27.55 -40.70 -33.40
CA LEU A 151 28.61 -40.39 -34.36
C LEU A 151 28.42 -41.22 -35.62
N ASP A 152 28.50 -40.58 -36.78
CA ASP A 152 28.52 -41.28 -38.07
C ASP A 152 29.77 -40.96 -38.89
N ARG A 153 30.23 -41.96 -39.65
CA ARG A 153 31.40 -41.83 -40.54
C ARG A 153 31.38 -42.86 -41.68
N ASP A 154 32.28 -42.67 -42.64
CA ASP A 154 32.39 -43.52 -43.85
C ASP A 154 33.21 -44.81 -43.65
N THR A 155 34.02 -44.90 -42.59
CA THR A 155 34.90 -46.04 -42.29
C THR A 155 34.46 -46.79 -41.02
N PRO A 156 34.72 -48.11 -40.88
CA PRO A 156 34.33 -48.85 -39.68
C PRO A 156 35.16 -48.42 -38.46
N PHE A 157 34.54 -48.26 -37.29
CA PHE A 157 35.23 -47.95 -36.03
C PHE A 157 36.15 -49.11 -35.61
N GLN A 158 37.46 -48.87 -35.53
CA GLN A 158 38.43 -49.88 -35.09
C GLN A 158 38.30 -50.13 -33.58
N GLU A 159 38.64 -51.33 -33.13
CA GLU A 159 38.57 -51.73 -31.72
C GLU A 159 39.33 -50.75 -30.79
N ARG A 160 40.48 -50.24 -31.24
CA ARG A 160 41.26 -49.22 -30.49
C ARG A 160 40.53 -47.89 -30.34
N GLU A 161 39.85 -47.43 -31.40
CA GLU A 161 39.06 -46.20 -31.37
C GLU A 161 37.83 -46.38 -30.47
N GLN A 162 37.22 -47.57 -30.49
CA GLN A 162 36.09 -47.90 -29.62
C GLN A 162 36.47 -47.82 -28.13
N HIS A 163 37.66 -48.27 -27.76
CA HIS A 163 38.16 -48.14 -26.39
C HIS A 163 38.40 -46.68 -25.98
N LEU A 164 38.99 -45.86 -26.86
CA LEU A 164 39.18 -44.42 -26.62
C LEU A 164 37.85 -43.67 -26.51
N LEU A 165 36.87 -44.04 -27.35
CA LEU A 165 35.50 -43.53 -27.32
C LEU A 165 34.80 -43.84 -26.01
N SER A 166 34.91 -45.07 -25.52
CA SER A 166 34.35 -45.46 -24.22
C SER A 166 35.00 -44.65 -23.08
N GLN A 167 36.33 -44.52 -23.10
CA GLN A 167 37.08 -43.80 -22.07
C GLN A 167 36.70 -42.32 -21.99
N ILE A 168 36.62 -41.63 -23.13
CA ILE A 168 36.24 -40.21 -23.13
C ILE A 168 34.76 -40.02 -22.75
N ALA A 169 33.89 -40.96 -23.13
CA ALA A 169 32.48 -40.93 -22.76
C ALA A 169 32.29 -41.06 -21.24
N ASP A 170 33.07 -41.92 -20.55
CA ASP A 170 33.05 -41.97 -19.08
C ASP A 170 33.48 -40.63 -18.46
N SER A 171 34.55 -40.02 -18.97
CA SER A 171 35.02 -38.71 -18.53
C SER A 171 33.99 -37.59 -18.75
N TYR A 172 33.29 -37.60 -19.90
CA TYR A 172 32.20 -36.69 -20.20
C TYR A 172 30.98 -36.92 -19.29
N ALA A 173 30.59 -38.18 -19.05
CA ALA A 173 29.51 -38.54 -18.15
C ALA A 173 29.76 -38.02 -16.73
N HIS A 174 30.99 -38.16 -16.23
CA HIS A 174 31.40 -37.64 -14.92
C HIS A 174 31.34 -36.11 -14.85
N ALA A 175 31.83 -35.41 -15.88
CA ALA A 175 31.75 -33.94 -15.94
C ALA A 175 30.28 -33.46 -15.99
N LEU A 176 29.43 -34.16 -16.74
CA LEU A 176 28.01 -33.85 -16.86
C LEU A 176 27.26 -34.08 -15.54
N ASP A 177 27.53 -35.18 -14.82
CA ASP A 177 26.90 -35.50 -13.54
C ASP A 177 27.10 -34.38 -12.51
N ARG A 178 28.32 -33.81 -12.45
CA ARG A 178 28.61 -32.64 -11.60
C ARG A 178 27.73 -31.43 -11.94
N LEU A 179 27.59 -31.12 -13.23
CA LEU A 179 26.83 -29.95 -13.69
C LEU A 179 25.33 -30.11 -13.43
N LEU A 180 24.79 -31.32 -13.60
CA LEU A 180 23.39 -31.63 -13.31
C LEU A 180 23.07 -31.55 -11.81
N ARG A 181 23.99 -31.97 -10.92
CA ARG A 181 23.80 -31.88 -9.45
C ARG A 181 23.76 -30.45 -8.91
N GLN A 182 24.52 -29.52 -9.50
CA GLN A 182 24.52 -28.12 -9.04
C GLN A 182 23.17 -27.44 -9.20
N HIS A 183 22.39 -27.81 -10.22
CA HIS A 183 21.09 -27.19 -10.51
C HIS A 183 19.94 -27.68 -9.60
N ASP A 184 20.09 -28.82 -8.92
CA ASP A 184 19.11 -29.29 -7.93
C ASP A 184 19.36 -28.72 -6.52
N ASN A 185 20.55 -28.18 -6.28
CA ASN A 185 20.94 -27.71 -4.95
C ASN A 185 20.22 -26.43 -4.52
N TRP A 186 19.83 -25.52 -5.41
CA TRP A 186 19.15 -24.27 -4.99
C TRP A 186 17.79 -24.53 -4.32
N LYS A 187 17.02 -25.54 -4.78
CA LYS A 187 15.76 -25.94 -4.14
C LYS A 187 16.00 -26.53 -2.74
N ARG A 188 17.05 -27.36 -2.59
CA ARG A 188 17.47 -27.88 -1.28
C ARG A 188 18.03 -26.80 -0.37
N GLN A 189 18.69 -25.78 -0.92
CA GLN A 189 19.23 -24.64 -0.17
C GLN A 189 18.08 -23.77 0.36
N LEU A 190 17.05 -23.48 -0.46
CA LEU A 190 15.83 -22.81 -0.03
C LEU A 190 15.06 -23.60 1.06
N LEU A 191 14.96 -24.93 0.91
CA LEU A 191 14.34 -25.80 1.92
C LEU A 191 15.20 -25.96 3.20
N SER A 192 16.52 -25.84 3.11
CA SER A 192 17.41 -25.88 4.27
C SER A 192 17.26 -24.64 5.17
N TYR A 193 16.88 -23.49 4.60
CA TYR A 193 16.46 -22.32 5.39
C TYR A 193 15.14 -22.53 6.15
N LEU A 194 14.30 -23.52 5.76
CA LEU A 194 13.11 -23.93 6.53
C LEU A 194 13.41 -24.99 7.61
N SER A 195 14.59 -25.62 7.61
CA SER A 195 15.00 -26.57 8.65
C SER A 195 15.52 -25.85 9.90
N LEU A 196 14.71 -24.96 10.46
CA LEU A 196 14.99 -24.29 11.73
C LEU A 196 15.23 -25.33 12.83
N SER A 197 16.37 -25.24 13.53
CA SER A 197 16.65 -26.00 14.77
C SER A 197 15.47 -25.88 15.75
N ARG A 198 15.24 -26.87 16.63
CA ARG A 198 14.12 -26.86 17.61
C ARG A 198 14.00 -25.53 18.35
N VAL A 199 15.13 -24.89 18.66
CA VAL A 199 15.19 -23.56 19.30
C VAL A 199 14.55 -22.47 18.44
N HIS A 200 14.83 -22.43 17.15
CA HIS A 200 14.26 -21.45 16.24
C HIS A 200 12.77 -21.70 15.96
N LYS A 201 12.31 -22.97 15.98
CA LYS A 201 10.88 -23.30 15.92
C LYS A 201 10.13 -22.83 17.16
N ILE A 202 10.70 -23.04 18.35
CA ILE A 202 10.14 -22.54 19.62
C ILE A 202 10.13 -21.01 19.62
N PHE A 203 11.20 -20.38 19.15
CA PHE A 203 11.27 -18.93 19.03
C PHE A 203 10.22 -18.38 18.05
N ALA A 204 10.08 -18.98 16.86
CA ALA A 204 9.05 -18.59 15.89
C ALA A 204 7.63 -18.79 16.45
N LEU A 205 7.38 -19.89 17.18
CA LEU A 205 6.11 -20.13 17.85
C LEU A 205 5.83 -19.09 18.94
N LEU A 206 6.84 -18.72 19.72
CA LEU A 206 6.72 -17.70 20.77
C LEU A 206 6.45 -16.32 20.16
N VAL A 207 7.15 -15.96 19.09
CA VAL A 207 6.90 -14.72 18.33
C VAL A 207 5.48 -14.73 17.75
N LEU A 208 5.04 -15.84 17.17
CA LEU A 208 3.68 -15.98 16.66
C LEU A 208 2.62 -15.86 17.76
N ALA A 209 2.87 -16.46 18.93
CA ALA A 209 1.99 -16.35 20.09
C ALA A 209 1.89 -14.90 20.60
N VAL A 210 3.01 -14.16 20.62
CA VAL A 210 3.02 -12.72 20.97
C VAL A 210 2.26 -11.89 19.93
N LEU A 211 2.44 -12.18 18.63
CA LEU A 211 1.71 -11.49 17.55
C LEU A 211 0.19 -11.73 17.60
N LEU A 212 -0.24 -12.89 18.06
CA LEU A 212 -1.65 -13.26 18.21
C LEU A 212 -2.26 -12.86 19.55
N PHE A 213 -1.47 -12.29 20.46
CA PHE A 213 -1.96 -11.88 21.77
C PHE A 213 -2.96 -10.70 21.63
N PRO A 214 -4.17 -10.79 22.22
CA PRO A 214 -5.18 -9.74 22.12
C PRO A 214 -4.80 -8.55 22.98
N VAL A 215 -4.66 -7.39 22.35
CA VAL A 215 -4.32 -6.12 23.00
C VAL A 215 -5.44 -5.10 22.77
N ARG A 216 -5.72 -4.27 23.77
CA ARG A 216 -6.69 -3.18 23.63
C ARG A 216 -6.10 -2.06 22.80
N LEU A 217 -6.77 -1.72 21.70
CA LEU A 217 -6.37 -0.58 20.89
C LEU A 217 -6.53 0.69 21.72
N SER A 218 -5.56 1.61 21.65
CA SER A 218 -5.69 2.91 22.30
C SER A 218 -5.16 4.00 21.40
N VAL A 219 -5.83 5.14 21.38
CA VAL A 219 -5.32 6.36 20.74
C VAL A 219 -5.07 7.42 21.80
N VAL A 220 -3.96 8.14 21.65
CA VAL A 220 -3.64 9.30 22.48
C VAL A 220 -3.81 10.53 21.60
N ALA A 221 -4.61 11.48 22.06
CA ALA A 221 -4.96 12.66 21.31
C ALA A 221 -4.95 13.90 22.22
N PRO A 222 -4.63 15.09 21.68
CA PRO A 222 -4.79 16.33 22.41
C PRO A 222 -6.24 16.54 22.81
N ALA A 223 -6.43 17.04 24.02
CA ALA A 223 -7.74 17.29 24.61
C ALA A 223 -7.80 18.70 25.21
N GLU A 224 -8.98 19.30 25.16
CA GLU A 224 -9.25 20.64 25.66
C GLU A 224 -10.59 20.65 26.37
N ILE A 225 -10.68 21.37 27.48
CA ILE A 225 -11.93 21.55 28.20
C ILE A 225 -12.69 22.72 27.58
N ILE A 226 -13.88 22.44 27.09
CA ILE A 226 -14.78 23.41 26.46
C ILE A 226 -16.09 23.49 27.24
N ALA A 227 -16.88 24.53 26.99
CA ALA A 227 -18.25 24.59 27.47
C ALA A 227 -19.12 23.59 26.71
N ARG A 228 -20.01 22.88 27.40
CA ARG A 228 -20.91 21.91 26.78
C ARG A 228 -21.93 22.58 25.86
N ASP A 229 -22.56 23.64 26.36
CA ASP A 229 -23.59 24.41 25.66
C ASP A 229 -23.21 25.90 25.70
N PRO A 230 -22.34 26.39 24.79
CA PRO A 230 -22.04 27.82 24.70
C PRO A 230 -23.20 28.56 24.04
N PHE A 231 -23.75 29.59 24.70
CA PHE A 231 -24.76 30.45 24.10
C PHE A 231 -24.07 31.50 23.23
N ILE A 232 -24.41 31.56 21.95
CA ILE A 232 -23.83 32.54 21.02
C ILE A 232 -24.64 33.83 21.11
N VAL A 233 -23.97 34.93 21.49
CA VAL A 233 -24.57 36.27 21.45
C VAL A 233 -24.24 36.90 20.10
N SER A 234 -25.29 37.15 19.32
CA SER A 234 -25.21 37.72 17.99
C SER A 234 -25.86 39.11 17.91
N SER A 235 -25.55 39.87 16.86
CA SER A 235 -26.22 41.16 16.63
C SER A 235 -27.71 40.95 16.27
N PRO A 236 -28.66 41.62 16.93
CA PRO A 236 -30.07 41.55 16.56
C PRO A 236 -30.40 42.43 15.34
N VAL A 237 -29.64 43.52 15.13
CA VAL A 237 -29.83 44.48 14.05
C VAL A 237 -28.51 44.78 13.34
N GLN A 238 -28.60 45.37 12.15
CA GLN A 238 -27.43 45.87 11.45
C GLN A 238 -26.94 47.18 12.08
N GLY A 239 -25.64 47.33 12.28
CA GLY A 239 -25.07 48.58 12.78
C GLY A 239 -23.60 48.47 13.16
N VAL A 240 -23.10 49.50 13.84
CA VAL A 240 -21.73 49.54 14.35
C VAL A 240 -21.75 49.43 15.87
N ILE A 241 -20.87 48.63 16.44
CA ILE A 241 -20.71 48.53 17.89
C ILE A 241 -20.04 49.82 18.39
N ALA A 242 -20.75 50.61 19.20
CA ALA A 242 -20.23 51.85 19.77
C ALA A 242 -19.40 51.59 21.03
N ASP A 243 -19.92 50.76 21.94
CA ASP A 243 -19.26 50.43 23.19
C ASP A 243 -19.46 48.97 23.60
N VAL A 244 -18.51 48.46 24.37
CA VAL A 244 -18.50 47.09 24.91
C VAL A 244 -18.38 47.22 26.42
N ASN A 245 -19.44 46.86 27.15
CA ASN A 245 -19.56 47.13 28.58
C ASN A 245 -18.94 46.02 29.46
N VAL A 246 -18.28 45.04 28.84
CA VAL A 246 -17.76 43.83 29.46
C VAL A 246 -16.35 43.51 28.96
N GLN A 247 -15.56 42.83 29.77
CA GLN A 247 -14.24 42.32 29.40
C GLN A 247 -14.26 40.80 29.17
N PRO A 248 -13.28 40.25 28.43
CA PRO A 248 -13.13 38.82 28.28
C PRO A 248 -12.96 38.13 29.64
N ASN A 249 -13.67 37.02 29.84
CA ASN A 249 -13.74 36.23 31.07
C ASN A 249 -14.51 36.87 32.24
N ASP A 250 -15.19 38.00 32.02
CA ASP A 250 -16.08 38.57 33.03
C ASP A 250 -17.29 37.65 33.27
N THR A 251 -17.76 37.64 34.52
CA THR A 251 -18.99 36.95 34.92
C THR A 251 -20.15 37.94 34.86
N VAL A 252 -21.18 37.60 34.11
CA VAL A 252 -22.40 38.42 33.96
C VAL A 252 -23.64 37.67 34.42
N LYS A 253 -24.65 38.44 34.81
CA LYS A 253 -25.99 37.96 35.11
C LYS A 253 -26.90 38.16 33.91
N GLU A 254 -28.00 37.41 33.90
CA GLU A 254 -29.06 37.61 32.92
C GLU A 254 -29.58 39.05 32.98
N GLY A 255 -29.69 39.69 31.81
CA GLY A 255 -30.11 41.08 31.65
C GLY A 255 -28.98 42.12 31.64
N ASP A 256 -27.75 41.75 32.03
CA ASP A 256 -26.63 42.70 32.05
C ASP A 256 -26.30 43.19 30.61
N PRO A 257 -26.12 44.50 30.37
CA PRO A 257 -25.81 45.01 29.04
C PRO A 257 -24.40 44.56 28.61
N LEU A 258 -24.32 43.90 27.45
CA LEU A 258 -23.04 43.39 26.92
C LEU A 258 -22.40 44.39 25.96
N ILE A 259 -23.18 44.81 24.97
CA ILE A 259 -22.76 45.76 23.94
C ILE A 259 -23.82 46.80 23.70
N ARG A 260 -23.36 47.97 23.29
CA ARG A 260 -24.20 49.05 22.81
C ARG A 260 -23.82 49.40 21.38
N MET A 261 -24.82 49.40 20.52
CA MET A 261 -24.67 49.82 19.14
C MET A 261 -24.80 51.34 19.02
N GLU A 262 -24.29 51.89 17.91
CA GLU A 262 -24.42 53.30 17.57
C GLU A 262 -25.91 53.68 17.44
N ASP A 263 -26.37 54.61 18.28
CA ASP A 263 -27.78 54.93 18.44
C ASP A 263 -28.22 56.24 17.78
N THR A 264 -27.27 57.04 17.29
CA THR A 264 -27.52 58.40 16.77
C THR A 264 -28.66 58.44 15.74
N VAL A 265 -28.67 57.52 14.77
CA VAL A 265 -29.69 57.51 13.70
C VAL A 265 -31.07 57.13 14.23
N LEU A 266 -31.17 56.03 14.98
CA LEU A 266 -32.46 55.52 15.48
C LEU A 266 -33.05 56.44 16.54
N ARG A 267 -32.23 57.04 17.41
CA ARG A 267 -32.68 58.01 18.40
C ARG A 267 -33.24 59.28 17.74
N ASN A 268 -32.64 59.72 16.63
CA ASN A 268 -33.19 60.81 15.83
C ASN A 268 -34.51 60.42 15.15
N GLN A 269 -34.63 59.18 14.65
CA GLN A 269 -35.89 58.68 14.07
C GLN A 269 -37.03 58.61 15.09
N VAL A 270 -36.76 58.12 16.31
CA VAL A 270 -37.74 58.15 17.41
C VAL A 270 -38.20 59.59 17.68
N THR A 271 -37.25 60.53 17.75
CA THR A 271 -37.57 61.94 17.98
C THR A 271 -38.42 62.55 16.85
N LEU A 272 -38.15 62.19 15.60
CA LEU A 272 -38.93 62.64 14.44
C LEU A 272 -40.34 62.03 14.42
N ALA A 273 -40.46 60.72 14.69
CA ALA A 273 -41.73 60.02 14.73
C ALA A 273 -42.62 60.54 15.87
N ALA A 274 -42.05 60.80 17.05
CA ALA A 274 -42.75 61.39 18.18
C ALA A 274 -43.34 62.77 17.83
N LYS A 275 -42.56 63.63 17.16
CA LYS A 275 -43.04 64.94 16.71
C LYS A 275 -44.11 64.83 15.62
N ALA A 276 -43.98 63.89 14.68
CA ALA A 276 -44.98 63.65 13.65
C ALA A 276 -46.32 63.21 14.27
N MET A 277 -46.27 62.33 15.27
CA MET A 277 -47.45 61.94 16.04
C MET A 277 -48.07 63.13 16.78
N GLU A 278 -47.26 63.99 17.40
CA GLU A 278 -47.73 65.20 18.09
C GLU A 278 -48.45 66.18 17.14
N ILE A 279 -47.92 66.35 15.92
CA ILE A 279 -48.53 67.19 14.88
C ILE A 279 -49.90 66.61 14.46
N ALA A 280 -49.97 65.29 14.20
CA ALA A 280 -51.22 64.61 13.85
C ALA A 280 -52.26 64.72 14.97
N GLN A 281 -51.85 64.56 16.22
CA GLN A 281 -52.72 64.71 17.39
C GLN A 281 -53.25 66.15 17.54
N THR A 282 -52.41 67.13 17.27
CA THR A 282 -52.79 68.55 17.29
C THR A 282 -53.79 68.86 16.16
N ALA A 283 -53.57 68.32 14.97
CA ALA A 283 -54.48 68.47 13.83
C ALA A 283 -55.86 67.84 14.12
N TYR A 284 -55.90 66.62 14.67
CA TYR A 284 -57.14 65.99 15.12
C TYR A 284 -57.87 66.83 16.17
N THR A 285 -57.15 67.34 17.17
CA THR A 285 -57.74 68.16 18.24
C THR A 285 -58.34 69.45 17.68
N LYS A 286 -57.66 70.08 16.71
CA LYS A 286 -58.17 71.27 16.01
C LYS A 286 -59.42 70.93 15.18
N ALA A 287 -59.37 69.87 14.38
CA ALA A 287 -60.50 69.43 13.56
C ALA A 287 -61.70 68.99 14.41
N SER A 288 -61.46 68.35 15.56
CA SER A 288 -62.50 67.94 16.51
C SER A 288 -63.27 69.14 17.06
N ARG A 289 -62.57 70.26 17.33
CA ARG A 289 -63.19 71.52 17.74
C ARG A 289 -64.01 72.16 16.62
N GLU A 290 -63.56 72.06 15.37
CA GLU A 290 -64.24 72.64 14.20
C GLU A 290 -65.45 71.80 13.75
N ALA A 291 -65.39 70.47 13.93
CA ALA A 291 -66.47 69.53 13.60
C ALA A 291 -67.77 69.76 14.39
N PHE A 292 -67.73 70.52 15.49
CA PHE A 292 -68.94 70.95 16.19
C PHE A 292 -69.75 71.97 15.38
N SER A 293 -69.11 72.71 14.47
CA SER A 293 -69.74 73.77 13.66
C SER A 293 -70.01 73.36 12.21
N ASP A 294 -69.23 72.43 11.63
CA ASP A 294 -69.40 71.96 10.25
C ASP A 294 -69.52 70.42 10.15
N PRO A 295 -70.68 69.88 9.70
CA PRO A 295 -70.89 68.45 9.50
C PRO A 295 -69.92 67.77 8.54
N LYS A 296 -69.30 68.49 7.59
CA LYS A 296 -68.35 67.92 6.62
C LYS A 296 -67.02 67.53 7.28
N ILE A 297 -66.57 68.30 8.28
CA ILE A 297 -65.34 68.02 9.04
C ILE A 297 -65.49 66.73 9.86
N LYS A 298 -66.72 66.36 10.26
CA LYS A 298 -66.98 65.12 11.00
C LYS A 298 -66.54 63.85 10.26
N ALA A 299 -66.61 63.83 8.93
CA ALA A 299 -66.11 62.71 8.12
C ALA A 299 -64.57 62.66 8.09
N GLN A 300 -63.89 63.81 8.22
CA GLN A 300 -62.42 63.89 8.24
C GLN A 300 -61.82 63.42 9.57
N LEU A 301 -62.58 63.45 10.67
CA LEU A 301 -62.10 62.97 11.97
C LEU A 301 -61.68 61.50 11.95
N ALA A 302 -62.41 60.65 11.22
CA ALA A 302 -62.06 59.24 11.07
C ALA A 302 -60.71 59.06 10.34
N MET A 303 -60.45 59.88 9.32
CA MET A 303 -59.19 59.87 8.58
C MET A 303 -58.02 60.35 9.46
N LEU A 304 -58.21 61.46 10.19
CA LEU A 304 -57.19 61.99 11.10
C LEU A 304 -56.90 61.05 12.27
N GLN A 305 -57.91 60.31 12.74
CA GLN A 305 -57.72 59.28 13.76
C GLN A 305 -56.88 58.11 13.23
N ALA A 306 -57.15 57.64 12.01
CA ALA A 306 -56.30 56.63 11.36
C ALA A 306 -54.88 57.14 11.12
N GLU A 307 -54.70 58.43 10.84
CA GLU A 307 -53.38 59.05 10.70
C GLU A 307 -52.62 59.08 12.03
N ILE A 308 -53.26 59.43 13.14
CA ILE A 308 -52.66 59.33 14.48
C ILE A 308 -52.22 57.89 14.77
N GLU A 309 -53.09 56.92 14.50
CA GLU A 309 -52.77 55.50 14.73
C GLU A 309 -51.57 55.05 13.90
N SER A 310 -51.51 55.45 12.63
CA SER A 310 -50.35 55.21 11.77
C SER A 310 -49.06 55.84 12.34
N LYS A 311 -49.11 57.12 12.76
CA LYS A 311 -47.94 57.80 13.35
C LYS A 311 -47.51 57.22 14.69
N LYS A 312 -48.46 56.73 15.48
CA LYS A 312 -48.17 55.99 16.71
C LYS A 312 -47.43 54.69 16.41
N LEU A 313 -47.88 53.92 15.41
CA LEU A 313 -47.19 52.69 14.99
C LEU A 313 -45.77 52.97 14.49
N GLU A 314 -45.58 54.04 13.71
CA GLU A 314 -44.23 54.48 13.28
C GLU A 314 -43.32 54.80 14.47
N HIS A 315 -43.83 55.50 15.49
CA HIS A 315 -43.09 55.83 16.71
C HIS A 315 -42.77 54.59 17.55
N ASP A 316 -43.75 53.73 17.78
CA ASP A 316 -43.59 52.51 18.59
C ASP A 316 -42.60 51.54 17.92
N TYR A 317 -42.63 51.43 16.59
CA TYR A 317 -41.63 50.67 15.82
C TYR A 317 -40.22 51.26 15.96
N ALA A 318 -40.07 52.58 15.88
CA ALA A 318 -38.77 53.22 16.06
C ALA A 318 -38.22 53.00 17.49
N LEU A 319 -39.10 53.00 18.50
CA LEU A 319 -38.73 52.68 19.89
C LEU A 319 -38.29 51.22 20.05
N GLU A 320 -38.99 50.28 19.40
CA GLU A 320 -38.62 48.88 19.41
C GLU A 320 -37.23 48.67 18.81
N LEU A 321 -36.96 49.26 17.64
CA LEU A 321 -35.63 49.22 17.02
C LEU A 321 -34.54 49.82 17.91
N LEU A 322 -34.84 50.93 18.59
CA LEU A 322 -33.89 51.55 19.53
C LEU A 322 -33.58 50.63 20.72
N SER A 323 -34.58 49.90 21.22
CA SER A 323 -34.40 48.96 22.33
C SER A 323 -33.47 47.79 21.97
N LEU A 324 -33.43 47.39 20.70
CA LEU A 324 -32.55 46.33 20.19
C LEU A 324 -31.07 46.74 20.09
N LEU A 325 -30.74 48.03 20.21
CA LEU A 325 -29.35 48.51 20.13
C LEU A 325 -28.53 48.21 21.38
N THR A 326 -29.18 47.90 22.50
CA THR A 326 -28.49 47.40 23.70
C THR A 326 -28.74 45.90 23.74
N VAL A 327 -27.68 45.10 23.58
CA VAL A 327 -27.79 43.64 23.61
C VAL A 327 -27.50 43.17 25.03
N PRO A 328 -28.51 42.68 25.78
CA PRO A 328 -28.31 42.17 27.12
C PRO A 328 -27.79 40.72 27.10
N ALA A 329 -27.30 40.27 28.25
CA ALA A 329 -26.94 38.89 28.49
C ALA A 329 -28.22 38.03 28.58
N PRO A 330 -28.38 37.00 27.74
CA PRO A 330 -29.59 36.18 27.72
C PRO A 330 -29.68 35.19 28.88
N ARG A 331 -28.57 34.93 29.58
CA ARG A 331 -28.50 34.12 30.80
C ARG A 331 -27.26 34.52 31.60
N SER A 332 -27.10 33.98 32.80
CA SER A 332 -25.87 34.18 33.59
C SER A 332 -24.74 33.29 33.08
N GLY A 333 -23.50 33.79 33.07
CA GLY A 333 -22.35 33.01 32.59
C GLY A 333 -21.05 33.82 32.51
N ILE A 334 -20.02 33.20 31.95
CA ILE A 334 -18.73 33.83 31.63
C ILE A 334 -18.70 34.19 30.15
N ILE A 335 -18.18 35.38 29.83
CA ILE A 335 -18.10 35.86 28.46
C ILE A 335 -16.77 35.45 27.83
N VAL A 336 -16.85 34.83 26.65
CA VAL A 336 -15.69 34.36 25.88
C VAL A 336 -15.68 35.03 24.50
N PHE A 337 -14.65 35.82 24.26
CA PHE A 337 -14.34 36.50 23.00
C PHE A 337 -12.87 36.96 23.03
N THR A 338 -12.35 37.45 21.89
CA THR A 338 -10.93 37.76 21.73
C THR A 338 -10.48 38.99 22.52
N ASP A 339 -11.02 40.16 22.21
CA ASP A 339 -10.68 41.44 22.87
C ASP A 339 -11.79 42.48 22.68
N SER A 340 -12.02 43.35 23.67
CA SER A 340 -13.05 44.40 23.62
C SER A 340 -12.71 45.52 22.64
N ASN A 341 -11.42 45.77 22.38
CA ASN A 341 -11.02 46.81 21.41
C ASN A 341 -11.24 46.35 19.96
N SER A 342 -11.19 45.04 19.71
CA SER A 342 -11.45 44.49 18.37
C SER A 342 -12.92 44.62 17.94
N LEU A 343 -13.83 44.74 18.91
CA LEU A 343 -15.27 44.85 18.68
C LEU A 343 -15.74 46.31 18.57
N ARG A 344 -15.11 47.24 19.29
CA ARG A 344 -15.49 48.67 19.22
C ARG A 344 -15.22 49.24 17.83
N GLY A 345 -16.24 49.83 17.23
CA GLY A 345 -16.21 50.35 15.86
C GLY A 345 -16.40 49.28 14.78
N LEU A 346 -16.60 48.01 15.14
CA LEU A 346 -16.82 46.94 14.18
C LEU A 346 -18.24 47.02 13.60
N PRO A 347 -18.41 47.08 12.26
CA PRO A 347 -19.71 46.95 11.63
C PRO A 347 -20.16 45.49 11.66
N VAL A 348 -21.42 45.24 12.04
CA VAL A 348 -21.99 43.89 12.17
C VAL A 348 -23.34 43.77 11.48
N GLN A 349 -23.67 42.54 11.05
CA GLN A 349 -24.95 42.18 10.45
C GLN A 349 -25.85 41.39 11.41
N PRO A 350 -27.18 41.38 11.19
CA PRO A 350 -28.08 40.54 11.97
C PRO A 350 -27.66 39.07 11.94
N GLY A 351 -27.58 38.45 13.12
CA GLY A 351 -27.14 37.05 13.28
C GLY A 351 -25.61 36.85 13.30
N GLU A 352 -24.81 37.90 13.09
CA GLU A 352 -23.36 37.80 13.18
C GLU A 352 -22.92 37.55 14.63
N ARG A 353 -22.04 36.55 14.83
CA ARG A 353 -21.55 36.16 16.15
C ARG A 353 -20.57 37.20 16.69
N ILE A 354 -20.88 37.77 17.85
CA ILE A 354 -20.03 38.77 18.51
C ILE A 354 -19.24 38.12 19.64
N MET A 355 -19.93 37.39 20.53
CA MET A 355 -19.31 36.73 21.67
C MET A 355 -20.06 35.45 22.05
N SER A 356 -19.53 34.70 23.02
CA SER A 356 -20.19 33.51 23.56
C SER A 356 -20.28 33.55 25.08
N LEU A 357 -21.44 33.17 25.61
CA LEU A 357 -21.70 33.01 27.04
C LEU A 357 -21.61 31.53 27.43
N VAL A 358 -20.78 31.22 28.41
CA VAL A 358 -20.55 29.85 28.85
C VAL A 358 -20.82 29.70 30.34
N ASP A 359 -21.39 28.55 30.75
CA ASP A 359 -21.48 28.21 32.17
C ASP A 359 -20.15 27.56 32.61
N PRO A 360 -19.41 28.14 33.56
CA PRO A 360 -18.16 27.56 34.07
C PRO A 360 -18.35 26.20 34.75
N LYS A 361 -19.57 25.89 35.21
CA LYS A 361 -19.90 24.62 35.85
C LYS A 361 -20.28 23.55 34.83
N ASP A 362 -20.66 23.92 33.60
CA ASP A 362 -21.07 22.95 32.57
C ASP A 362 -20.03 22.78 31.46
N THR A 363 -19.01 21.97 31.79
CA THR A 363 -17.89 21.69 30.90
C THR A 363 -17.95 20.28 30.31
N GLU A 364 -17.36 20.14 29.13
CA GLU A 364 -17.09 18.88 28.46
C GLU A 364 -15.65 18.86 27.92
N VAL A 365 -15.17 17.69 27.54
CA VAL A 365 -13.84 17.49 26.99
C VAL A 365 -13.96 17.32 25.49
N LEU A 366 -13.32 18.21 24.74
CA LEU A 366 -13.11 18.08 23.31
C LEU A 366 -11.78 17.39 23.05
N ILE A 367 -11.83 16.19 22.47
CA ILE A 367 -10.66 15.40 22.10
C ILE A 367 -10.52 15.43 20.58
N ARG A 368 -9.35 15.83 20.09
CA ARG A 368 -9.09 16.04 18.66
C ARG A 368 -8.20 14.91 18.14
N ILE A 369 -8.80 13.91 17.49
CA ILE A 369 -8.08 12.72 17.02
C ILE A 369 -7.61 12.94 15.58
N PRO A 370 -6.30 12.91 15.29
CA PRO A 370 -5.82 12.99 13.91
C PRO A 370 -6.41 11.89 13.03
N ALA A 371 -6.82 12.23 11.82
CA ALA A 371 -7.46 11.30 10.88
C ALA A 371 -6.65 10.02 10.64
N GLU A 372 -5.31 10.11 10.60
CA GLU A 372 -4.40 8.96 10.42
C GLU A 372 -4.43 7.96 11.58
N SER A 373 -4.88 8.40 12.75
CA SER A 373 -4.88 7.62 14.00
C SER A 373 -6.27 7.19 14.44
N VAL A 374 -7.33 7.55 13.68
CA VAL A 374 -8.71 7.27 14.05
C VAL A 374 -8.92 5.78 14.30
N ILE A 375 -9.66 5.47 15.35
CA ILE A 375 -10.05 4.10 15.70
C ILE A 375 -11.56 4.05 15.78
N LEU A 376 -12.15 2.87 15.56
CA LEU A 376 -13.57 2.69 15.82
C LEU A 376 -13.80 2.86 17.33
N LEU A 377 -14.46 3.95 17.68
CA LEU A 377 -14.85 4.28 19.05
C LEU A 377 -16.35 4.04 19.19
N GLU A 378 -16.72 3.24 20.17
CA GLU A 378 -18.12 3.11 20.56
C GLU A 378 -18.47 4.24 21.55
N PRO A 379 -19.72 4.75 21.52
CA PRO A 379 -20.22 5.63 22.56
C PRO A 379 -20.11 5.00 23.95
N ASP A 380 -20.05 5.83 25.00
CA ASP A 380 -20.03 5.43 26.41
C ASP A 380 -18.79 4.64 26.88
N ILE A 381 -17.71 4.63 26.09
CA ILE A 381 -16.40 4.15 26.56
C ILE A 381 -15.72 5.21 27.45
N PRO A 382 -15.05 4.83 28.56
CA PRO A 382 -14.28 5.76 29.38
C PRO A 382 -13.00 6.25 28.66
N ALA A 383 -12.86 7.57 28.59
CA ALA A 383 -11.66 8.29 28.20
C ALA A 383 -10.86 8.70 29.45
N LYS A 384 -9.54 8.48 29.42
CA LYS A 384 -8.63 8.92 30.49
C LYS A 384 -7.98 10.23 30.08
N LEU A 385 -8.33 11.31 30.76
CA LEU A 385 -7.78 12.65 30.55
C LEU A 385 -6.64 12.93 31.54
N PHE A 386 -5.56 13.49 31.02
CA PHE A 386 -4.41 13.99 31.76
C PHE A 386 -4.21 15.45 31.39
N LEU A 387 -4.52 16.36 32.31
CA LEU A 387 -4.38 17.80 32.08
C LEU A 387 -2.92 18.23 32.22
N ASN A 388 -2.49 19.20 31.41
CA ASN A 388 -1.12 19.72 31.45
C ASN A 388 -0.76 20.33 32.82
N ILE A 389 -1.76 20.91 33.50
CA ILE A 389 -1.61 21.45 34.86
C ILE A 389 -1.48 20.37 35.95
N SER A 390 -1.84 19.12 35.65
CA SER A 390 -1.81 18.02 36.63
C SER A 390 -1.54 16.67 35.93
N PRO A 391 -0.34 16.48 35.34
CA PRO A 391 -0.06 15.33 34.46
C PRO A 391 -0.12 13.98 35.18
N LEU A 392 0.07 13.96 36.51
CA LEU A 392 0.00 12.75 37.33
C LEU A 392 -1.43 12.40 37.77
N ARG A 393 -2.38 13.34 37.67
CA ARG A 393 -3.77 13.13 38.07
C ARG A 393 -4.58 12.71 36.86
N ARG A 394 -5.12 11.50 36.91
CA ARG A 394 -6.07 11.01 35.90
C ARG A 394 -7.47 11.54 36.19
N LEU A 395 -8.15 12.04 35.16
CA LEU A 395 -9.58 12.34 35.17
C LEU A 395 -10.29 11.37 34.22
N GLU A 396 -11.41 10.83 34.66
CA GLU A 396 -12.22 9.91 33.85
C GLU A 396 -13.39 10.70 33.25
N ALA A 397 -13.60 10.55 31.94
CA ALA A 397 -14.69 11.17 31.19
C ALA A 397 -15.34 10.11 30.28
N GLU A 398 -16.64 10.19 30.04
CA GLU A 398 -17.38 9.27 29.19
C GLU A 398 -17.61 9.88 27.81
N ILE A 399 -17.29 9.14 26.76
CA ILE A 399 -17.52 9.60 25.39
C ILE A 399 -19.02 9.67 25.12
N LYS A 400 -19.54 10.83 24.70
CA LYS A 400 -20.94 10.99 24.31
C LYS A 400 -21.14 11.06 22.81
N THR A 401 -20.27 11.78 22.10
CA THR A 401 -20.39 11.93 20.65
C THR A 401 -19.03 11.86 19.96
N VAL A 402 -19.01 11.28 18.77
CA VAL A 402 -17.87 11.20 17.86
C VAL A 402 -18.32 11.81 16.54
N SER A 403 -17.59 12.80 16.02
CA SER A 403 -17.93 13.39 14.72
C SER A 403 -17.78 12.37 13.60
N TYR A 404 -18.71 12.38 12.64
CA TYR A 404 -18.64 11.49 11.45
C TYR A 404 -17.61 11.95 10.42
N GLU A 405 -17.29 13.24 10.42
CA GLU A 405 -16.35 13.85 9.49
C GLU A 405 -15.17 14.47 10.23
N ALA A 406 -14.01 14.44 9.59
CA ALA A 406 -12.81 15.13 10.05
C ALA A 406 -12.86 16.58 9.56
N THR A 407 -12.73 17.52 10.48
CA THR A 407 -12.69 18.96 10.16
C THR A 407 -11.28 19.50 10.33
N PRO A 408 -10.85 20.50 9.55
CA PRO A 408 -9.58 21.16 9.79
C PRO A 408 -9.61 21.91 11.12
N ASP A 409 -8.59 21.69 11.93
CA ASP A 409 -8.30 22.51 13.11
C ASP A 409 -7.58 23.82 12.70
N PRO A 410 -7.45 24.81 13.61
CA PRO A 410 -6.68 26.04 13.35
C PRO A 410 -5.23 25.79 12.88
N ASP A 411 -4.67 24.62 13.24
CA ASP A 411 -3.33 24.18 12.86
C ASP A 411 -3.27 23.54 11.45
N GLY A 412 -4.41 23.45 10.75
CA GLY A 412 -4.55 22.87 9.41
C GLY A 412 -4.64 21.34 9.36
N LEU A 413 -4.47 20.66 10.50
CA LEU A 413 -4.59 19.21 10.60
C LEU A 413 -6.06 18.76 10.59
N LEU A 414 -6.37 17.70 9.84
CA LEU A 414 -7.69 17.09 9.84
C LEU A 414 -7.88 16.22 11.08
N THR A 415 -8.84 16.60 11.92
CA THR A 415 -9.14 15.89 13.16
C THR A 415 -10.61 15.52 13.27
N TYR A 416 -10.86 14.32 13.81
CA TYR A 416 -12.17 13.92 14.30
C TYR A 416 -12.38 14.48 15.70
N LYS A 417 -13.52 15.14 15.92
CA LYS A 417 -13.88 15.78 17.18
C LYS A 417 -14.71 14.80 18.00
N VAL A 418 -14.17 14.39 19.14
CA VAL A 418 -14.84 13.53 20.12
C VAL A 418 -15.17 14.36 21.34
N ARG A 419 -16.44 14.35 21.76
CA ARG A 419 -16.89 15.03 22.97
C ARG A 419 -17.13 14.02 24.07
N ALA A 420 -16.52 14.28 25.22
CA ALA A 420 -16.67 13.45 26.41
C ALA A 420 -17.15 14.28 27.60
N VAL A 421 -17.99 13.69 28.44
CA VAL A 421 -18.63 14.32 29.59
C VAL A 421 -18.05 13.74 30.88
N PHE A 422 -17.84 14.59 31.88
CA PHE A 422 -17.44 14.14 33.21
C PHE A 422 -18.62 13.47 33.95
N PRO A 423 -18.41 12.31 34.61
CA PRO A 423 -19.40 11.70 35.48
C PRO A 423 -19.81 12.60 36.64
N GLU A 424 -20.98 12.35 37.23
CA GLU A 424 -21.44 13.07 38.42
C GLU A 424 -20.49 12.86 39.61
N GLY A 425 -20.25 13.93 40.40
CA GLY A 425 -19.38 13.90 41.57
C GLY A 425 -17.88 14.16 41.30
N VAL A 426 -17.45 14.24 40.04
CA VAL A 426 -16.07 14.63 39.69
C VAL A 426 -15.98 16.16 39.59
N PRO A 427 -15.00 16.82 40.25
CA PRO A 427 -14.80 18.25 40.09
C PRO A 427 -14.45 18.58 38.64
N ARG A 428 -15.32 19.36 38.00
CA ARG A 428 -15.18 19.79 36.62
C ARG A 428 -14.08 20.85 36.53
N PRO A 429 -13.03 20.64 35.74
CA PRO A 429 -11.97 21.63 35.62
C PRO A 429 -12.44 22.81 34.75
N SER A 430 -11.75 23.95 34.91
CA SER A 430 -12.07 25.20 34.22
C SER A 430 -11.92 25.07 32.70
N ILE A 431 -12.74 25.84 31.97
CA ILE A 431 -12.71 25.95 30.51
C ILE A 431 -11.33 26.46 30.06
N GLY A 432 -10.86 26.00 28.90
CA GLY A 432 -9.60 26.42 28.28
C GLY A 432 -8.37 25.63 28.75
N LEU A 433 -8.51 24.76 29.75
CA LEU A 433 -7.43 23.86 30.14
C LEU A 433 -7.19 22.80 29.05
N LYS A 434 -5.90 22.60 28.73
CA LYS A 434 -5.44 21.63 27.74
C LYS A 434 -4.78 20.43 28.39
N GLY A 435 -4.79 19.32 27.68
CA GLY A 435 -4.25 18.05 28.14
C GLY A 435 -4.13 17.03 27.04
N THR A 436 -3.93 15.79 27.44
CA THR A 436 -3.95 14.62 26.56
C THR A 436 -5.00 13.64 27.04
N ALA A 437 -5.80 13.11 26.12
CA ALA A 437 -6.75 12.05 26.40
C ALA A 437 -6.26 10.75 25.78
N ARG A 438 -6.29 9.68 26.58
CA ARG A 438 -6.12 8.30 26.12
C ARG A 438 -7.49 7.65 26.03
N LEU A 439 -7.86 7.31 24.80
CA LEU A 439 -9.10 6.62 24.46
C LEU A 439 -8.79 5.15 24.22
N TYR A 440 -9.68 4.26 24.65
CA TYR A 440 -9.58 2.82 24.40
C TYR A 440 -10.61 2.43 23.35
N GLY A 441 -10.21 1.62 22.38
CA GLY A 441 -11.12 0.98 21.43
C GLY A 441 -11.27 -0.51 21.75
N GLY A 442 -11.79 -1.25 20.76
CA GLY A 442 -11.90 -2.70 20.82
C GLY A 442 -10.56 -3.43 20.92
N TYR A 443 -10.65 -4.74 21.15
CA TYR A 443 -9.48 -5.63 21.13
C TYR A 443 -9.02 -5.90 19.70
N THR A 444 -7.71 -5.91 19.48
CA THR A 444 -7.09 -6.30 18.21
C THR A 444 -5.87 -7.19 18.47
N LEU A 445 -5.35 -7.82 17.42
CA LEU A 445 -4.14 -8.63 17.49
C LEU A 445 -2.90 -7.72 17.53
N PHE A 446 -1.94 -8.02 18.40
CA PHE A 446 -0.73 -7.22 18.55
C PHE A 446 0.04 -7.04 17.23
N GLY A 447 0.14 -8.10 16.42
CA GLY A 447 0.78 -8.05 15.11
C GLY A 447 0.14 -7.05 14.16
N TYR A 448 -1.20 -6.97 14.15
CA TYR A 448 -1.92 -5.97 13.37
C TYR A 448 -1.64 -4.56 13.89
N GLN A 449 -1.65 -4.34 15.21
CA GLN A 449 -1.36 -3.03 15.80
C GLN A 449 0.06 -2.52 15.43
N MET A 450 1.06 -3.41 15.46
CA MET A 450 2.44 -3.05 15.11
C MET A 450 2.60 -2.76 13.61
N LEU A 451 1.97 -3.58 12.75
CA LEU A 451 2.06 -3.43 11.30
C LEU A 451 1.07 -2.40 10.73
N ARG A 452 0.13 -1.88 11.52
CA ARG A 452 -0.92 -0.96 11.05
C ARG A 452 -0.35 0.30 10.36
N ARG A 453 0.61 0.96 11.00
CA ARG A 453 1.25 2.16 10.44
C ARG A 453 2.04 1.87 9.17
N PRO A 454 2.98 0.90 9.13
CA PRO A 454 3.72 0.60 7.92
C PRO A 454 2.81 0.11 6.78
N LEU A 455 1.79 -0.70 7.07
CA LEU A 455 0.79 -1.12 6.08
C LEU A 455 0.00 0.07 5.52
N ALA A 456 -0.43 1.01 6.36
CA ALA A 456 -1.12 2.23 5.90
C ALA A 456 -0.22 3.08 5.01
N THR A 457 1.06 3.26 5.36
CA THR A 457 2.02 3.96 4.51
C THR A 457 2.28 3.22 3.20
N LEU A 458 2.41 1.88 3.22
CA LEU A 458 2.60 1.07 2.02
C LEU A 458 1.40 1.20 1.08
N ARG A 459 0.18 1.05 1.61
CA ARG A 459 -1.08 1.29 0.88
C ARG A 459 -1.14 2.69 0.30
N ARG A 460 -0.74 3.72 1.05
CA ARG A 460 -0.73 5.11 0.56
C ARG A 460 0.27 5.32 -0.58
N THR A 461 1.41 4.64 -0.57
CA THR A 461 2.44 4.78 -1.63
C THR A 461 2.20 3.86 -2.82
N THR A 462 1.65 2.66 -2.62
CA THR A 462 1.44 1.66 -3.68
C THR A 462 0.01 1.64 -4.24
N GLY A 463 -0.96 2.25 -3.56
CA GLY A 463 -2.36 2.31 -3.98
C GLY A 463 -3.18 1.02 -3.81
N LEU A 464 -2.67 0.03 -3.07
CA LEU A 464 -3.34 -1.26 -2.77
C LEU A 464 -4.32 -1.12 -1.60
#